data_AF-A0A9Q9C818-F1
#
_entry.id   AF-A0A9Q9C818-F1
#
_cell.length_a   1.000
_cell.length_b   1.000
_cell.length_c   1.000
_cell.angle_alpha   90.00
_cell.angle_beta   90.00
_cell.angle_gamma   90.00
#
_symmetry.space_group_name_H-M   'P 1'
#
loop_
_entity.id
_entity.type
_entity.pdbx_description
1 polymer ?
#
loop_
_entity_poly.entity_id
_entity_poly.type
_entity_poly.pdbx_seq_one_letter_code
_entity_poly.pdbx_strand_id
1 'polypeptide(L)' 'MEKMDKEYDIIQIPKGIRREDLPEKMEVGKPFEVNGCLYVCEKRNGMEMKVCSQEKGKTSVPAMSKSFYVVRRV' A
#
# COMPACT_ATOMS: atom_id res chain seq x y z
N MET A 1 1.07 -28.90 -2.76
CA MET A 1 1.31 -27.74 -1.87
C MET A 1 0.60 -26.57 -2.53
N GLU A 2 -0.66 -26.33 -2.16
CA GLU A 2 -1.43 -25.19 -2.69
C GLU A 2 -0.77 -23.91 -2.19
N LYS A 3 -0.18 -23.15 -3.11
CA LYS A 3 0.22 -21.77 -2.80
C LYS A 3 -1.08 -21.01 -2.57
N MET A 4 -1.43 -20.77 -1.31
CA MET A 4 -2.41 -19.75 -0.97
C MET A 4 -1.81 -18.41 -1.41
N ASP A 5 -2.06 -18.02 -2.66
CA ASP A 5 -1.87 -16.66 -3.13
C ASP A 5 -2.88 -15.80 -2.39
N LYS A 6 -2.52 -15.39 -1.17
CA LYS A 6 -3.26 -14.33 -0.48
C LYS A 6 -2.98 -13.05 -1.24
N GLU A 7 -3.97 -12.60 -2.00
CA GLU A 7 -3.95 -11.30 -2.65
C GLU A 7 -4.04 -10.23 -1.56
N TYR A 8 -2.91 -9.59 -1.26
CA TYR A 8 -2.85 -8.41 -0.42
C TYR A 8 -2.72 -7.18 -1.32
N ASP A 9 -3.62 -6.22 -1.13
CA ASP A 9 -3.40 -4.88 -1.67
C ASP A 9 -2.32 -4.18 -0.83
N ILE A 10 -1.16 -3.99 -1.44
CA ILE A 10 -0.01 -3.37 -0.79
C ILE A 10 -0.06 -1.88 -1.08
N ILE A 11 -0.20 -1.05 -0.04
CA ILE A 11 -0.25 0.40 -0.18
C ILE A 11 1.01 1.00 0.45
N GLN A 12 1.81 1.69 -0.37
CA GLN A 12 2.94 2.49 0.10
C GLN A 12 2.46 3.90 0.39
N ILE A 13 2.78 4.39 1.59
CA ILE A 13 2.34 5.69 2.08
C ILE A 13 3.56 6.57 2.39
N PRO A 14 3.51 7.90 2.16
CA PRO A 14 4.64 8.78 2.42
C PRO A 14 5.08 8.74 3.88
N LYS A 15 6.38 8.93 4.12
CA LYS A 15 6.91 9.02 5.48
C LYS A 15 6.21 10.16 6.23
N GLY A 16 5.71 9.86 7.44
CA GLY A 16 5.00 10.82 8.27
C GLY A 16 3.48 10.79 8.10
N ILE A 17 2.96 10.09 7.09
CA ILE A 17 1.54 9.76 6.98
C ILE A 17 1.31 8.39 7.60
N ARG A 18 0.32 8.29 8.48
CA ARG A 18 -0.14 7.05 9.09
C ARG A 18 -1.33 6.51 8.31
N ARG A 19 -1.62 5.21 8.46
CA ARG A 19 -2.80 4.59 7.84
C ARG A 19 -4.11 5.25 8.26
N GLU A 20 -4.15 5.74 9.50
CA GLU A 20 -5.28 6.43 10.12
C GLU A 20 -5.54 7.81 9.50
N ASP A 21 -4.52 8.44 8.94
CA ASP A 21 -4.63 9.74 8.26
C ASP A 21 -5.24 9.60 6.85
N LEU A 22 -5.27 8.38 6.30
CA LEU A 22 -5.81 8.12 4.97
C LEU A 22 -7.32 7.89 5.05
N PRO A 23 -8.09 8.34 4.04
CA PRO A 23 -9.51 8.08 4.01
C PRO A 23 -9.81 6.58 3.97
N GLU A 24 -11.01 6.21 4.43
CA GLU A 24 -11.46 4.81 4.42
C GLU A 24 -11.44 4.22 3.00
N LYS A 25 -11.81 5.05 2.01
CA LYS A 25 -11.83 4.71 0.60
C LYS A 25 -10.98 5.70 -0.19
N MET A 26 -10.10 5.17 -1.03
CA MET A 26 -9.29 5.93 -1.99
C MET A 26 -9.61 5.43 -3.39
N GLU A 27 -9.92 6.34 -4.31
CA GLU A 27 -10.07 6.01 -5.71
C GLU A 27 -8.75 6.24 -6.46
N VAL A 28 -8.35 5.28 -7.30
CA VAL A 28 -7.12 5.40 -8.08
C VAL A 28 -7.22 6.58 -9.05
N GLY A 29 -6.20 7.43 -9.06
CA GLY A 29 -6.11 8.61 -9.92
C GLY A 29 -6.94 9.82 -9.48
N LYS A 30 -7.78 9.69 -8.43
CA LYS A 30 -8.51 10.83 -7.87
C LYS A 30 -7.73 11.48 -6.72
N PRO A 31 -7.56 12.80 -6.71
CA PRO A 31 -6.95 13.51 -5.59
C PRO A 31 -7.79 13.43 -4.33
N PHE A 32 -7.13 13.39 -3.17
CA PHE A 32 -7.73 13.50 -1.85
C PHE A 32 -6.83 14.31 -0.91
N GLU A 33 -7.40 14.88 0.15
CA GLU A 33 -6.66 15.72 1.09
C GLU A 33 -6.28 14.95 2.35
N VAL A 34 -5.04 15.12 2.80
CA VAL A 34 -4.54 14.63 4.09
C VAL A 34 -3.73 15.75 4.74
N ASN A 35 -4.14 16.19 5.94
CA ASN A 35 -3.46 17.26 6.70
C ASN A 35 -3.19 18.53 5.87
N GLY A 36 -4.17 19.00 5.09
CA GLY A 36 -4.06 20.21 4.26
C GLY A 36 -3.19 20.06 3.01
N CYS A 37 -2.77 18.84 2.66
CA CYS A 37 -2.00 18.55 1.45
C CYS A 37 -2.78 17.60 0.52
N LEU A 38 -2.68 17.83 -0.79
CA LEU A 38 -3.29 16.96 -1.80
C LEU A 38 -2.39 15.77 -2.13
N TYR A 39 -3.00 14.59 -2.17
CA TYR A 39 -2.38 13.32 -2.52
C TYR A 39 -3.21 12.61 -3.59
N VAL A 40 -2.58 11.69 -4.29
CA VAL A 40 -3.25 10.78 -5.24
C VAL A 40 -2.76 9.35 -5.02
N CYS A 41 -3.67 8.39 -5.15
CA CYS A 41 -3.36 6.97 -5.12
C CYS A 41 -3.13 6.46 -6.55
N GLU A 42 -2.00 5.83 -6.80
CA GLU A 42 -1.64 5.27 -8.10
C GLU A 42 -1.39 3.77 -7.99
N LYS A 43 -1.94 2.99 -8.93
CA LYS A 43 -1.58 1.58 -9.07
C LYS A 43 -0.29 1.46 -9.86
N ARG A 44 0.73 0.81 -9.28
CA ARG A 44 1.97 0.43 -9.97
C ARG A 44 1.98 -1.06 -10.23
N ASN A 45 2.15 -1.42 -11.50
CA ASN A 45 2.29 -2.79 -11.97
C ASN A 45 3.69 -2.96 -12.57
N GLY A 46 4.26 -4.17 -12.46
CA GLY A 46 5.45 -4.56 -13.22
C GLY A 46 6.77 -4.57 -12.45
N MET A 47 6.78 -4.18 -11.17
CA MET A 47 7.94 -4.35 -10.30
C MET A 47 7.62 -5.43 -9.27
N GLU A 48 8.37 -6.55 -9.32
CA GLU A 48 8.22 -7.63 -8.35
C GLU A 48 8.80 -7.20 -7.00
N MET A 49 7.98 -7.21 -5.96
CA MET A 49 8.40 -6.86 -4.60
C MET A 49 8.20 -8.05 -3.67
N LYS A 50 9.14 -8.25 -2.75
CA LYS A 50 8.97 -9.14 -1.59
C LYS A 50 8.42 -8.33 -0.44
N VAL A 51 7.25 -8.70 0.06
CA VAL A 51 6.61 -7.99 1.16
C VAL A 51 6.38 -8.93 2.33
N CYS A 52 6.70 -8.43 3.52
CA CYS A 52 6.41 -9.08 4.78
C CYS A 52 5.47 -8.20 5.59
N SER A 53 4.55 -8.83 6.31
CA SER A 53 3.71 -8.21 7.31
C SER A 53 4.34 -8.42 8.68
N GLN A 54 4.31 -7.39 9.52
CA GLN A 54 4.79 -7.46 10.90
C GLN A 54 3.60 -7.29 11.84
N GLU A 55 3.33 -8.32 12.65
CA GLU A 55 2.32 -8.26 13.72
C GLU A 55 2.94 -8.75 15.03
N LYS A 56 2.77 -7.97 16.11
CA LYS A 56 3.24 -8.32 17.47
C LYS A 56 4.71 -8.76 17.51
N GLY A 57 5.58 -8.10 16.74
CA GLY A 57 7.02 -8.39 16.68
C GLY A 57 7.40 -9.63 15.87
N LYS A 58 6.44 -10.34 15.26
CA LYS A 58 6.71 -11.45 14.33
C LYS A 58 6.55 -10.97 12.89
N THR A 59 7.55 -11.29 12.06
CA THR A 59 7.54 -11.00 10.62
C THR A 59 7.07 -12.23 9.86
N SER A 60 6.12 -12.07 8.95
CA SER A 60 5.62 -13.16 8.11
C SER A 60 6.66 -13.58 7.06
N VAL A 61 6.45 -14.77 6.47
CA VAL A 61 7.25 -15.24 5.34
C VAL A 61 7.07 -14.26 4.17
N PRO A 62 8.15 -13.81 3.52
CA PRO A 62 8.04 -12.89 2.39
C PRO A 62 7.14 -13.45 1.28
N ALA A 63 6.11 -12.69 0.92
CA ALA A 63 5.26 -12.99 -0.22
C ALA A 63 5.70 -12.15 -1.43
N MET A 64 5.67 -12.76 -2.62
CA MET A 64 5.90 -12.04 -3.87
C MET A 64 4.62 -11.29 -4.26
N SER A 65 4.74 -9.99 -4.51
CA SER A 65 3.65 -9.19 -5.08
C SER A 65 4.12 -8.47 -6.34
N LYS A 66 3.22 -8.42 -7.33
CA LYS A 66 3.45 -7.80 -8.65
C LYS A 66 2.70 -6.48 -8.81
N SER A 67 1.85 -6.14 -7.85
CA SER A 67 1.00 -4.97 -7.87
C SER A 67 0.96 -4.33 -6.49
N PHE A 68 1.25 -3.03 -6.47
CA PHE A 68 1.14 -2.22 -5.27
C PHE A 68 0.57 -0.85 -5.63
N TYR A 69 -0.06 -0.21 -4.66
CA TYR A 69 -0.56 1.14 -4.74
C TYR A 69 0.42 2.07 -4.05
N VAL A 70 0.59 3.27 -4.59
CA VAL A 70 1.44 4.32 -4.03
C VAL A 70 0.58 5.55 -3.80
N VAL A 71 0.57 6.03 -2.57
CA VAL A 71 0.05 7.36 -2.24
C VAL A 71 1.20 8.35 -2.43
N ARG A 72 1.06 9.28 -3.37
CA ARG A 72 2.05 10.35 -3.60
C ARG A 72 1.41 11.72 -3.45
N ARG A 73 2.22 12.70 -3.06
CA ARG A 73 1.80 14.10 -3.03
C ARG A 73 1.62 14.60 -4.47
N VAL A 74 0.59 15.42 -4.68
CA VAL A 74 0.35 16.15 -5.94
C VAL A 74 1.10 17.47 -5.92
#